data_AF-A0A7V3H576-F1
#
_entry.id   AF-A0A7V3H576-F1
#
_cell.length_a   1.000
_cell.length_b   1.000
_cell.length_c   1.000
_cell.angle_alpha   90.00
_cell.angle_beta   90.00
_cell.angle_gamma   90.00
#
_symmetry.space_group_name_H-M   'P 1'
#
loop_
_entity.id
_entity.type
_entity.pdbx_description
1 polymer ?
#
loop_
_entity_poly.entity_id
_entity_poly.type
_entity_poly.pdbx_seq_one_letter_code
_entity_poly.pdbx_strand_id
1 'polypeptide(L)'
;MSERDRLRMEQRYGALGSGSTQLTVGGTAYDLFGLLKVLGLDHDDIRPIDAHRLEAEGLFAIRYFNLEERMVVAYEFDATFGYVQEQRVHIAEWMGEEVYQNFGWGVWCPANPDSFGL
;
A
#
# COMPACT_ATOMS: atom_id res chain seq x y z
N MET A 1 17.73 -1.22 6.75
CA MET A 1 16.92 -0.40 5.83
C MET A 1 16.94 1.02 6.35
N SER A 2 16.95 2.03 5.49
CA SER A 2 17.31 3.41 5.84
C SER A 2 16.08 4.30 5.75
N GLU A 3 15.87 5.21 6.70
CA GLU A 3 14.82 6.28 6.68
C GLU A 3 14.70 7.04 5.34
N ARG A 4 15.73 6.93 4.49
CA ARG A 4 15.75 7.44 3.12
C ARG A 4 14.66 6.81 2.24
N ASP A 5 14.24 5.57 2.50
CA ASP A 5 13.28 4.89 1.65
C ASP A 5 11.85 5.37 1.93
N ARG A 6 11.46 5.58 3.19
CA ARG A 6 10.25 6.34 3.54
C ARG A 6 10.24 7.71 2.91
N LEU A 7 11.33 8.48 3.08
CA LEU A 7 11.40 9.85 2.55
C LEU A 7 11.26 9.88 1.02
N ARG A 8 11.82 8.92 0.29
CA ARG A 8 11.62 8.80 -1.17
C ARG A 8 10.17 8.50 -1.52
N MET A 9 9.51 7.62 -0.77
CA MET A 9 8.10 7.30 -0.99
C MET A 9 7.23 8.55 -0.77
N GLU A 10 7.43 9.25 0.34
CA GLU A 10 6.65 10.44 0.67
C GLU A 10 6.96 11.62 -0.25
N GLN A 11 8.17 11.72 -0.80
CA GLN A 11 8.49 12.69 -1.85
C GLN A 11 7.70 12.44 -3.15
N ARG A 12 7.44 11.17 -3.49
CA ARG A 12 6.77 10.80 -4.74
C ARG A 12 5.24 10.79 -4.62
N TYR A 13 4.70 10.31 -3.51
CA TYR A 13 3.26 10.09 -3.34
C TYR A 13 2.63 10.95 -2.22
N GLY A 14 3.41 11.80 -1.55
CA GLY A 14 2.98 12.52 -0.36
C GLY A 14 2.94 11.64 0.90
N ALA A 15 2.54 12.26 2.01
CA ALA A 15 2.42 11.58 3.31
C ALA A 15 1.55 10.32 3.21
N LEU A 16 1.85 9.29 4.01
CA LEU A 16 1.06 8.05 3.99
C LEU A 16 -0.42 8.33 4.29
N GLY A 17 -1.33 7.88 3.40
CA GLY A 17 -2.77 8.12 3.53
C GLY A 17 -3.27 9.44 2.94
N SER A 18 -2.41 10.27 2.33
CA SER A 18 -2.81 11.55 1.74
C SER A 18 -3.42 11.44 0.34
N GLY A 19 -3.40 10.26 -0.27
CA GLY A 19 -3.97 10.03 -1.60
C GLY A 19 -5.49 9.94 -1.59
N SER A 20 -6.06 9.61 -2.75
CA SER A 20 -7.50 9.41 -2.89
C SER A 20 -7.91 7.99 -2.48
N THR A 21 -9.15 7.81 -2.03
CA THR A 21 -9.76 6.48 -1.83
C THR A 21 -10.42 5.92 -3.09
N GLN A 22 -10.41 6.70 -4.18
CA GLN A 22 -10.98 6.35 -5.47
C GLN A 22 -10.10 6.89 -6.60
N LEU A 23 -9.97 6.11 -7.68
CA LEU A 23 -9.18 6.48 -8.84
C LEU A 23 -9.97 6.20 -10.12
N THR A 24 -9.99 7.18 -11.03
CA THR A 24 -10.55 6.97 -12.37
C THR A 24 -9.46 6.58 -13.34
N VAL A 25 -9.58 5.41 -13.97
CA VAL A 25 -8.66 4.87 -15.00
C VAL A 25 -9.48 4.51 -16.23
N GLY A 26 -9.09 5.02 -17.40
CA GLY A 26 -9.83 4.77 -18.65
C GLY A 26 -11.30 5.23 -18.64
N GLY A 27 -11.67 6.20 -17.78
CA GLY A 27 -13.05 6.67 -17.63
C GLY A 27 -13.90 5.86 -16.64
N THR A 28 -13.39 4.76 -16.10
CA THR A 28 -14.04 3.98 -15.03
C THR A 28 -13.45 4.36 -13.69
N ALA A 29 -14.33 4.62 -12.71
CA ALA A 29 -13.91 4.92 -11.35
C ALA A 29 -13.88 3.64 -10.51
N TYR A 30 -12.77 3.42 -9.81
CA TYR A 30 -12.52 2.27 -8.95
C TYR A 30 -12.26 2.75 -7.53
N ASP A 31 -12.88 2.10 -6.54
CA ASP A 31 -12.39 2.21 -5.16
C ASP A 31 -11.10 1.39 -5.00
N LEU A 32 -10.44 1.50 -3.84
CA LEU A 32 -9.14 0.86 -3.64
C LEU A 32 -9.20 -0.68 -3.73
N PHE A 33 -10.26 -1.30 -3.24
CA PHE A 33 -10.42 -2.77 -3.33
C PHE A 33 -10.68 -3.22 -4.77
N GLY A 34 -11.48 -2.47 -5.52
CA GLY A 34 -11.71 -2.69 -6.95
C GLY A 34 -10.42 -2.56 -7.76
N LEU A 35 -9.56 -1.58 -7.42
CA LEU A 35 -8.24 -1.46 -8.03
C LEU A 35 -7.36 -2.68 -7.74
N LEU A 36 -7.25 -3.09 -6.47
CA LEU A 36 -6.46 -4.28 -6.10
C LEU A 36 -6.92 -5.51 -6.88
N LYS A 37 -8.23 -5.71 -7.01
CA LYS A 37 -8.79 -6.84 -7.76
C LYS A 37 -8.45 -6.81 -9.25
N VAL A 38 -8.56 -5.66 -9.91
CA VAL A 38 -8.21 -5.53 -11.34
C VAL A 38 -6.71 -5.73 -11.56
N LEU A 39 -5.89 -5.36 -10.59
CA LEU A 39 -4.43 -5.55 -10.62
C LEU A 39 -4.00 -6.96 -10.20
N GLY A 40 -4.91 -7.81 -9.70
CA GLY A 40 -4.58 -9.14 -9.20
C GLY A 40 -3.80 -9.14 -7.88
N LEU A 41 -4.05 -8.14 -7.03
CA LEU A 41 -3.37 -7.90 -5.74
C LEU A 41 -4.32 -8.05 -4.53
N ASP A 42 -5.51 -8.64 -4.72
CA ASP A 42 -6.56 -8.79 -3.71
C ASP A 42 -6.36 -9.98 -2.78
N HIS A 43 -5.17 -10.10 -2.17
CA HIS A 43 -4.88 -11.14 -1.17
C HIS A 43 -5.39 -10.75 0.23
N ASP A 44 -5.70 -11.75 1.07
CA ASP A 44 -6.33 -11.59 2.40
C ASP A 44 -5.51 -10.76 3.40
N ASP A 45 -4.21 -10.62 3.17
CA ASP A 45 -3.23 -9.90 3.98
C ASP A 45 -2.88 -8.51 3.40
N ILE A 46 -3.53 -8.10 2.31
CA ILE A 46 -3.37 -6.77 1.72
C ILE A 46 -4.42 -5.81 2.29
N ARG A 47 -3.98 -4.64 2.75
CA ARG A 47 -4.88 -3.54 3.18
C ARG A 47 -4.61 -2.30 2.33
N PRO A 48 -5.56 -1.86 1.49
CA PRO A 48 -5.36 -0.64 0.72
C PRO A 48 -5.24 0.58 1.64
N ILE A 49 -4.39 1.54 1.25
CA ILE A 49 -4.16 2.79 1.99
C ILE A 49 -4.75 3.95 1.20
N ASP A 50 -4.23 4.19 -0.01
CA ASP A 50 -4.70 5.26 -0.91
C ASP A 50 -4.23 5.04 -2.36
N ALA A 51 -4.68 5.88 -3.28
CA ALA A 51 -4.30 5.85 -4.69
C ALA A 51 -3.95 7.24 -5.23
N HIS A 52 -3.10 7.26 -6.26
CA HIS A 52 -2.52 8.45 -6.85
C HIS A 52 -2.59 8.41 -8.37
N ARG A 53 -2.81 9.58 -8.98
CA ARG A 53 -2.60 9.81 -10.40
C ARG A 53 -1.30 10.57 -10.57
N LEU A 54 -0.37 10.01 -11.33
CA LEU A 54 0.96 10.58 -11.60
C LEU A 54 0.91 11.27 -12.97
N GLU A 55 0.39 12.51 -12.98
CA GLU A 55 -0.02 13.18 -14.21
C GLU A 55 1.12 13.42 -15.21
N ALA A 56 2.33 13.70 -14.72
CA ALA A 56 3.48 13.97 -15.60
C ALA A 56 3.93 12.73 -16.39
N GLU A 57 3.75 11.54 -15.81
CA GLU A 57 4.15 10.27 -16.40
C GLU A 57 2.97 9.53 -17.07
N GLY A 58 1.74 9.99 -16.88
CA GLY A 58 0.54 9.27 -17.33
C GLY A 58 0.34 7.92 -16.62
N LEU A 59 0.88 7.80 -15.41
CA LEU A 59 0.84 6.60 -14.59
C LEU A 59 -0.15 6.74 -13.44
N PHE A 60 -0.41 5.61 -12.80
CA PHE A 60 -1.22 5.49 -11.61
C PHE A 60 -0.45 4.74 -10.54
N ALA A 61 -0.79 4.98 -9.28
CA ALA A 61 -0.25 4.20 -8.18
C ALA A 61 -1.34 3.84 -7.17
N ILE A 62 -1.24 2.66 -6.58
CA ILE A 62 -1.96 2.28 -5.37
C ILE A 62 -0.97 1.99 -4.26
N ARG A 63 -1.19 2.57 -3.07
CA ARG A 63 -0.48 2.19 -1.85
C ARG A 63 -1.31 1.22 -1.05
N TYR A 64 -0.67 0.17 -0.57
CA TYR A 64 -1.27 -0.80 0.33
C TYR A 64 -0.26 -1.26 1.38
N PHE A 65 -0.76 -1.74 2.50
CA PHE A 65 0.02 -2.44 3.51
C PHE A 65 -0.08 -3.94 3.26
N ASN A 66 1.06 -4.59 3.06
CA ASN A 66 1.18 -6.04 3.08
C ASN A 66 1.46 -6.45 4.53
N LEU A 67 0.51 -7.15 5.16
CA LEU A 67 0.61 -7.56 6.56
C LEU A 67 1.64 -8.67 6.77
N GLU A 68 1.75 -9.61 5.83
CA GLU A 68 2.68 -10.73 5.94
C GLU A 68 4.13 -10.24 5.97
N GLU A 69 4.48 -9.37 5.03
CA GLU A 69 5.83 -8.82 4.87
C GLU A 69 6.07 -7.55 5.70
N ARG A 70 5.00 -6.95 6.25
CA ARG A 70 5.02 -5.70 7.02
C ARG A 70 5.58 -4.52 6.22
N MET A 71 5.22 -4.48 4.96
CA MET A 71 5.68 -3.48 3.99
C MET A 71 4.52 -2.60 3.56
N VAL A 72 4.76 -1.29 3.53
CA VAL A 72 3.99 -0.38 2.69
C VAL A 72 4.53 -0.51 1.28
N VAL A 73 3.66 -0.84 0.33
CA VAL A 73 3.99 -0.98 -1.09
C VAL A 73 3.27 0.11 -1.85
N ALA A 74 4.00 0.86 -2.68
CA ALA A 74 3.44 1.71 -3.72
C ALA A 74 3.64 0.99 -5.06
N TYR A 75 2.56 0.50 -5.65
CA TYR A 75 2.54 -0.24 -6.90
C TYR A 75 2.09 0.68 -8.03
N GLU A 76 2.96 0.91 -9.02
CA GLU A 76 2.69 1.74 -10.18
C GLU A 76 2.25 0.92 -11.38
N PHE A 77 1.25 1.45 -12.09
CA PHE A 77 0.68 0.83 -13.27
C PHE A 77 0.27 1.87 -14.33
N ASP A 78 0.20 1.44 -15.58
CA ASP A 78 -0.25 2.27 -16.69
C ASP A 78 -1.77 2.23 -16.90
N ALA A 79 -2.28 2.98 -17.87
CA ALA A 79 -3.72 3.03 -18.18
C ALA A 79 -4.34 1.70 -18.66
N THR A 80 -3.51 0.70 -18.97
CA THR A 80 -3.91 -0.66 -19.33
C THR A 80 -3.80 -1.64 -18.16
N PHE A 81 -3.55 -1.14 -16.94
CA PHE A 81 -3.28 -1.94 -15.74
C PHE A 81 -1.98 -2.75 -15.84
N GLY A 82 -1.09 -2.40 -16.76
CA GLY A 82 0.23 -2.99 -16.88
C GLY A 82 1.14 -2.52 -15.74
N TYR A 83 1.83 -3.46 -15.10
CA TYR A 83 2.86 -3.17 -14.09
C TYR A 83 3.96 -2.27 -14.67
N VAL A 84 4.38 -1.26 -13.90
CA VAL A 84 5.52 -0.41 -14.23
C VAL A 84 6.66 -0.60 -13.24
N GLN A 85 6.40 -0.35 -11.97
CA GLN A 85 7.37 -0.51 -10.89
C GLN A 85 6.68 -0.61 -9.53
N GLU A 86 7.42 -1.00 -8.50
CA GLU A 86 6.98 -0.88 -7.12
C GLU A 86 8.06 -0.30 -6.23
N GLN A 87 7.65 0.46 -5.22
CA GLN A 87 8.49 0.85 -4.10
C GLN A 87 7.95 0.22 -2.83
N ARG A 88 8.83 -0.45 -2.07
CA ARG A 88 8.47 -1.15 -0.84
C ARG A 88 9.25 -0.54 0.33
N VAL A 89 8.56 -0.20 1.41
CA VAL A 89 9.19 0.36 2.62
C VAL A 89 8.61 -0.34 3.84
N HIS A 90 9.48 -0.73 4.77
CA HIS A 90 9.04 -1.42 5.98
C HIS A 90 8.30 -0.47 6.92
N ILE A 91 7.18 -0.92 7.49
CA ILE A 91 6.27 -0.08 8.29
C ILE A 91 6.94 0.55 9.53
N ALA A 92 8.01 -0.08 10.03
CA ALA A 92 8.82 0.48 11.13
C ALA A 92 9.38 1.88 10.82
N GLU A 93 9.54 2.27 9.55
CA GLU A 93 10.01 3.62 9.22
C GLU A 93 8.96 4.71 9.53
N TRP A 94 7.67 4.36 9.58
CA TRP A 94 6.61 5.25 10.06
C TRP A 94 6.34 5.10 11.56
N MET A 95 6.38 3.86 12.06
CA MET A 95 6.06 3.58 13.47
C MET A 95 7.21 3.98 14.42
N GLY A 96 8.46 3.94 13.93
CA GLY A 96 9.64 3.90 14.76
C GLY A 96 9.90 2.49 15.32
N GLU A 97 11.17 2.17 15.57
CA GLU A 97 11.61 0.84 16.00
C GLU A 97 10.94 0.39 17.30
N GLU A 98 10.85 1.27 18.30
CA GLU A 98 10.29 0.94 19.61
C GLU A 98 8.80 0.57 19.53
N VAL A 99 8.01 1.34 18.79
CA VAL A 99 6.58 1.04 18.61
C VAL A 99 6.42 -0.24 17.79
N TYR A 100 7.23 -0.41 16.74
CA TYR A 100 7.21 -1.60 15.90
C TYR A 100 7.45 -2.89 16.71
N GLN A 101 8.47 -2.93 17.57
CA GLN A 101 8.78 -4.12 18.37
C GLN A 101 7.66 -4.45 19.38
N ASN A 102 6.89 -3.44 19.82
CA ASN A 102 5.86 -3.59 20.85
C ASN A 102 4.41 -3.68 20.30
N PHE A 103 4.20 -3.58 18.98
CA PHE A 103 2.86 -3.48 18.37
C PHE A 103 1.98 -4.73 18.46
N GLY A 104 2.53 -5.88 18.91
CA GLY A 104 1.75 -7.10 19.09
C GLY A 104 1.34 -7.78 17.77
N TRP A 105 2.26 -7.87 16.80
CA TRP A 105 2.05 -8.45 15.47
C TRP A 105 1.36 -9.83 15.45
N GLY A 106 1.48 -10.63 16.51
CA GLY A 106 0.91 -11.97 16.60
C GLY A 106 -0.62 -12.01 16.52
N VAL A 107 -1.33 -10.91 16.83
CA VAL A 107 -2.80 -10.82 16.67
C VAL A 107 -3.19 -10.79 15.18
N TRP A 108 -2.27 -10.38 14.31
CA TRP A 108 -2.52 -10.25 12.88
C TRP A 108 -1.90 -11.40 12.05
N CYS A 109 -1.41 -12.44 12.73
CA CYS A 109 -0.89 -13.63 12.06
C CYS A 109 -2.04 -14.52 11.58
N PRO A 110 -2.10 -14.89 10.28
CA PRO A 110 -3.14 -15.76 9.75
C PRO A 110 -3.24 -17.14 10.43
N ALA A 111 -2.15 -17.59 11.07
CA ALA A 111 -2.10 -18.86 11.79
C ALA A 111 -2.69 -18.81 13.21
N ASN A 112 -3.18 -17.65 13.66
CA ASN A 112 -3.78 -17.50 14.98
C ASN A 112 -5.33 -17.52 14.88
N PRO A 113 -6.01 -18.63 15.24
CA PRO A 113 -7.46 -18.78 15.07
C PRO A 113 -8.30 -17.80 15.93
N ASP A 114 -7.67 -17.08 16.86
CA ASP A 114 -8.34 -16.13 17.77
C ASP A 114 -8.30 -14.67 17.26
N SER A 115 -7.85 -14.43 16.03
CA SER A 115 -7.59 -13.08 15.48
C SER A 115 -8.84 -12.31 15.01
N PHE A 116 -10.03 -12.91 15.05
CA PHE A 116 -11.31 -12.22 14.85
C PHE A 116 -12.25 -12.49 16.02
N GLY A 117 -11.97 -11.86 17.14
CA GLY A 117 -12.72 -12.03 18.39
C GLY A 117 -12.88 -10.76 19.21
N LEU A 118 -13.07 -9.59 18.58
CA LEU A 118 -13.69 -8.39 19.16
C LEU A 118 -14.32 -7.53 18.07
#